data_AF-A0A1N7AFZ2-F1
#
_entry.id   AF-A0A1N7AFZ2-F1
#
_cell.length_a   1.000
_cell.length_b   1.000
_cell.length_c   1.000
_cell.angle_alpha   90.00
_cell.angle_beta   90.00
_cell.angle_gamma   90.00
#
_symmetry.space_group_name_H-M   'P 1'
#
loop_
_entity.id
_entity.type
_entity.pdbx_description
1 polymer ?
#
loop_
_entity_poly.entity_id
_entity_poly.type
_entity_poly.pdbx_seq_one_letter_code
_entity_poly.pdbx_strand_id
1 'polypeptide(L)'
;MSGEQKSFLVSRFVKLSAAGIILAFVLYALMIVVVTWPISEWSLDKAGTFGDSFGVLTSVFTGLAFMGLMSTVFLQREELQLNRKELEETRNELKLQSLTFNHQRFESSFYQLLSLYKENLRELSIRKVGSQSERIFGIDALNYLNKRFDDACMGLRAFSDDISPAAQDEYLYHLFSMIQSVYFRQSRYVETLANILILVEDELESEQRKQAYWRIVVSQLTAYEVKYIYYQALASPDYGVLRDVILRSDVLRARLATLDIRDDHKKAFNIVWGISIPKKRRPFHSPLSSERVRLVRMSIQKREKEQKNNSI
;
A
#
# COMPACT_ATOMS: atom_id res chain seq x y z
N MET A 1 -17.95 -40.24 6.78
CA MET A 1 -19.35 -40.69 6.61
C MET A 1 -20.11 -39.58 5.92
N SER A 2 -20.58 -39.82 4.69
CA SER A 2 -21.35 -38.82 3.92
C SER A 2 -22.69 -38.52 4.60
N GLY A 3 -23.21 -37.30 4.43
CA GLY A 3 -24.43 -36.83 5.10
C GLY A 3 -25.66 -37.73 4.89
N GLU A 4 -25.74 -38.44 3.76
CA GLU A 4 -26.81 -39.40 3.46
C GLU A 4 -26.80 -40.64 4.36
N GLN A 5 -25.61 -41.11 4.76
CA GLN A 5 -25.50 -42.30 5.59
C GLN A 5 -25.95 -42.01 7.03
N LYS A 6 -25.73 -40.78 7.52
CA LYS A 6 -26.21 -40.32 8.83
C LYS A 6 -27.73 -40.13 8.85
N SER A 7 -28.31 -39.52 7.81
CA SER A 7 -29.77 -39.29 7.76
C SER A 7 -30.57 -40.60 7.69
N PHE A 8 -30.06 -41.59 6.95
CA PHE A 8 -30.67 -42.92 6.87
C PHE A 8 -30.67 -43.65 8.23
N LEU A 9 -29.56 -43.60 8.96
CA LEU A 9 -29.44 -44.23 10.28
C LEU A 9 -30.36 -43.57 11.32
N VAL A 10 -30.46 -42.23 11.32
CA VAL A 10 -31.34 -41.48 12.20
C VAL A 10 -32.82 -41.80 11.92
N SER A 11 -33.23 -41.83 10.65
CA SER A 11 -34.59 -42.19 10.23
C SER A 11 -35.00 -43.60 10.69
N ARG A 12 -34.08 -44.57 10.56
CA ARG A 12 -34.32 -45.95 10.99
C ARG A 12 -34.44 -46.06 12.51
N PHE A 13 -33.60 -45.35 13.25
CA PHE A 13 -33.65 -45.30 14.71
C PHE A 13 -34.98 -44.71 15.20
N VAL A 14 -35.41 -43.57 14.66
CA VAL A 14 -36.69 -42.93 15.01
C VAL A 14 -37.88 -43.85 14.76
N LYS A 15 -37.92 -44.54 13.61
CA LYS A 15 -38.99 -45.50 13.29
C LYS A 15 -39.02 -46.69 14.26
N LEU A 16 -37.85 -47.21 14.64
CA LEU A 16 -37.73 -48.30 15.61
C LEU A 16 -38.17 -47.88 17.02
N SER A 17 -37.78 -46.68 17.45
CA SER A 17 -38.22 -46.10 18.73
C SER A 17 -39.74 -45.93 18.78
N ALA A 18 -40.33 -45.37 17.72
CA ALA A 18 -41.79 -45.18 17.63
C ALA A 18 -42.55 -46.52 17.67
N ALA A 19 -42.09 -47.52 16.92
CA ALA A 19 -42.69 -48.86 16.94
C ALA A 19 -42.58 -49.53 18.32
N GLY A 20 -41.45 -49.36 19.02
CA GLY A 20 -41.27 -49.87 20.39
C GLY A 20 -42.21 -49.23 21.40
N ILE A 21 -42.45 -47.92 21.29
CA ILE A 21 -43.40 -47.19 22.15
C ILE A 21 -44.83 -47.68 21.92
N ILE A 22 -45.24 -47.86 20.67
CA ILE A 22 -46.57 -48.40 20.31
C ILE A 22 -46.73 -49.82 20.86
N LEU A 23 -45.72 -50.67 20.70
CA LEU A 23 -45.74 -52.04 21.22
C LEU A 23 -45.87 -52.08 22.75
N ALA A 24 -45.16 -51.21 23.47
CA ALA A 24 -45.26 -51.10 24.92
C ALA A 24 -46.68 -50.69 25.37
N PHE A 25 -47.31 -49.74 24.66
CA PHE A 25 -48.71 -49.36 24.90
C PHE A 25 -49.68 -50.51 24.64
N VAL A 26 -49.49 -51.26 23.56
CA VAL A 26 -50.34 -52.41 23.20
C VAL A 26 -50.21 -53.54 24.21
N LEU A 27 -48.99 -53.91 24.59
CA LEU A 27 -48.74 -54.96 25.59
C LEU A 27 -49.29 -54.59 26.97
N TYR A 28 -49.16 -53.32 27.36
CA TYR A 28 -49.70 -52.82 28.62
C TYR A 28 -51.24 -52.82 28.63
N ALA A 29 -51.88 -52.37 27.54
CA ALA A 29 -53.33 -52.44 27.39
C ALA A 29 -53.84 -53.89 27.45
N LEU A 30 -53.13 -54.83 26.81
CA LEU A 30 -53.45 -56.25 26.79
C LEU A 30 -53.29 -56.89 28.17
N MET A 31 -52.25 -56.51 28.92
CA MET A 31 -52.04 -56.91 30.32
C MET A 31 -53.23 -56.50 31.21
N ILE A 32 -53.71 -55.26 31.07
CA ILE A 32 -54.84 -54.79 31.88
C ILE A 32 -56.14 -55.53 31.52
N VAL A 33 -56.42 -55.75 30.23
CA VAL A 33 -57.60 -56.51 29.77
C VAL A 33 -57.62 -57.92 30.36
N VAL A 34 -56.45 -58.58 30.42
CA VAL A 34 -56.32 -59.92 31.03
C VAL A 34 -56.56 -59.90 32.54
N VAL A 35 -56.04 -58.89 33.25
CA VAL A 35 -56.17 -58.77 34.72
C VAL A 35 -57.58 -58.37 35.16
N THR A 36 -58.32 -57.64 34.33
CA THR A 36 -59.67 -57.12 34.64
C THR A 36 -60.82 -58.01 34.17
N TRP A 37 -60.52 -59.18 33.58
CA TRP A 37 -61.52 -60.11 33.08
C TRP A 37 -62.04 -61.06 34.20
N PRO A 38 -63.37 -61.25 34.38
CA PRO A 38 -64.48 -60.75 33.58
C PRO A 38 -65.01 -59.40 34.09
N ILE A 39 -65.21 -58.47 33.16
CA ILE A 39 -65.71 -57.11 33.46
C ILE A 39 -67.20 -57.19 33.78
N SER A 40 -67.57 -56.98 35.05
CA SER A 40 -68.94 -57.19 35.53
C SER A 40 -69.82 -55.93 35.51
N GLU A 41 -69.28 -54.71 35.45
CA GLU A 41 -70.08 -53.47 35.38
C GLU A 41 -69.34 -52.34 34.65
N TRP A 42 -70.04 -51.66 33.73
CA TRP A 42 -69.54 -50.48 33.02
C TRP A 42 -69.79 -49.22 33.86
N SER A 43 -68.94 -48.96 34.85
CA SER A 43 -68.99 -47.75 35.70
C SER A 43 -67.88 -46.76 35.32
N LEU A 44 -68.25 -45.48 35.14
CA LEU A 44 -67.34 -44.38 34.81
C LEU A 44 -66.28 -44.15 35.90
N ASP A 45 -66.61 -44.42 37.17
CA ASP A 45 -65.69 -44.26 38.31
C ASP A 45 -64.55 -45.30 38.29
N LYS A 46 -64.82 -46.52 37.80
CA LYS A 46 -63.78 -47.55 37.58
C LYS A 46 -62.93 -47.27 36.34
N ALA A 47 -63.49 -46.60 35.34
CA ALA A 47 -62.72 -46.09 34.19
C ALA A 47 -61.75 -44.96 34.61
N GLY A 48 -62.09 -44.17 35.62
CA GLY A 48 -61.19 -43.19 36.24
C GLY A 48 -59.96 -43.84 36.90
N THR A 49 -60.17 -44.89 37.71
CA THR A 49 -59.08 -45.65 38.36
C THR A 49 -58.23 -46.44 37.35
N PHE A 50 -58.82 -46.85 36.22
CA PHE A 50 -58.09 -47.38 35.06
C PHE A 50 -57.14 -46.33 34.47
N GLY A 51 -57.60 -45.08 34.32
CA GLY A 51 -56.77 -43.94 33.91
C GLY A 51 -55.61 -43.66 34.86
N ASP A 52 -55.83 -43.74 36.17
CA ASP A 52 -54.79 -43.54 37.20
C ASP A 52 -53.65 -44.56 37.11
N SER A 53 -53.93 -45.77 36.62
CA SER A 53 -52.92 -46.82 36.40
C SER A 53 -51.92 -46.46 35.30
N PHE A 54 -52.26 -45.55 34.38
CA PHE A 54 -51.34 -45.03 33.37
C PHE A 54 -50.38 -43.97 33.91
N GLY A 55 -50.60 -43.46 35.13
CA GLY A 55 -49.75 -42.42 35.73
C GLY A 55 -48.27 -42.80 35.80
N VAL A 56 -47.96 -44.07 36.08
CA VAL A 56 -46.57 -44.58 36.09
C VAL A 56 -45.95 -44.56 34.70
N LEU A 57 -46.69 -45.00 33.68
CA LEU A 57 -46.24 -45.02 32.29
C LEU A 57 -46.00 -43.59 31.77
N THR A 58 -46.96 -42.70 32.02
CA THR A 58 -46.89 -41.28 31.67
C THR A 58 -45.70 -40.61 32.35
N SER A 59 -45.45 -40.88 33.63
CA SER A 59 -44.30 -40.32 34.37
C SER A 59 -42.95 -40.74 33.76
N VAL A 60 -42.82 -42.01 33.34
CA VAL A 60 -41.61 -42.51 32.65
C VAL A 60 -41.45 -41.84 31.28
N PHE A 61 -42.53 -41.72 30.51
CA PHE A 61 -42.49 -41.03 29.22
C PHE A 61 -42.15 -39.54 29.36
N THR A 62 -42.70 -38.85 30.35
CA THR A 62 -42.36 -37.46 30.64
C THR A 62 -40.89 -37.33 31.05
N GLY A 63 -40.36 -38.24 31.87
CA GLY A 63 -38.93 -38.26 32.23
C GLY A 63 -38.00 -38.50 31.02
N LEU A 64 -38.36 -39.42 30.13
CA LEU A 64 -37.63 -39.69 28.88
C LEU A 64 -37.71 -38.51 27.91
N ALA A 65 -38.87 -37.88 27.76
CA ALA A 65 -39.04 -36.68 26.95
C ALA A 65 -38.19 -35.52 27.49
N PHE A 66 -38.15 -35.33 28.81
CA PHE A 66 -37.30 -34.34 29.46
C PHE A 66 -35.80 -34.63 29.25
N MET A 67 -35.38 -35.90 29.35
CA MET A 67 -34.00 -36.30 29.06
C MET A 67 -33.62 -36.04 27.60
N GLY A 68 -34.53 -36.32 26.66
CA GLY A 68 -34.36 -36.00 25.24
C GLY A 68 -34.20 -34.50 25.00
N LEU A 69 -35.06 -33.68 25.62
CA LEU A 69 -34.99 -32.23 25.56
C LEU A 69 -33.71 -31.67 26.20
N MET A 70 -33.28 -32.24 27.32
CA MET A 70 -32.00 -31.84 27.94
C MET A 70 -30.82 -32.16 27.00
N SER A 71 -30.85 -33.31 26.33
CA SER A 71 -29.83 -33.71 25.37
C SER A 71 -29.76 -32.75 24.17
N THR A 72 -30.92 -32.30 23.66
CA THR A 72 -30.94 -31.30 22.58
C THR A 72 -30.43 -29.95 23.04
N VAL A 73 -30.73 -29.50 24.27
CA VAL A 73 -30.19 -28.26 24.84
C VAL A 73 -28.65 -28.32 24.94
N PHE A 74 -28.09 -29.46 25.33
CA PHE A 74 -26.63 -29.64 25.36
C PHE A 74 -26.01 -29.55 23.96
N LEU A 75 -26.59 -30.24 22.97
CA LEU A 75 -26.13 -30.19 21.58
C LEU A 75 -26.23 -28.77 21.00
N GLN A 76 -27.36 -28.08 21.22
CA GLN A 76 -27.54 -26.69 20.79
C GLN A 76 -26.51 -25.76 21.42
N ARG A 77 -26.17 -25.96 22.70
CA ARG A 77 -25.12 -25.18 23.37
C ARG A 77 -23.75 -25.41 22.73
N GLU A 78 -23.43 -26.64 22.37
CA GLU A 78 -22.18 -26.98 21.69
C GLU A 78 -22.12 -26.37 20.28
N GLU A 79 -23.20 -26.48 19.48
CA GLU A 79 -23.30 -25.84 18.17
C GLU A 79 -23.15 -24.32 18.26
N LEU A 80 -23.77 -23.68 19.26
CA LEU A 80 -23.62 -22.24 19.48
C LEU A 80 -22.19 -21.86 19.85
N GLN A 81 -21.48 -22.68 20.62
CA GLN A 81 -20.07 -22.46 20.94
C GLN A 81 -19.18 -22.59 19.71
N LEU A 82 -19.39 -23.63 18.88
CA LEU A 82 -18.67 -23.84 17.63
C LEU A 82 -18.91 -22.70 16.64
N ASN A 83 -20.16 -22.28 16.47
CA ASN A 83 -20.52 -21.18 15.59
C ASN A 83 -19.89 -19.84 16.05
N ARG A 84 -19.87 -19.57 17.36
CA ARG A 84 -19.15 -18.40 17.89
C ARG A 84 -17.66 -18.43 17.56
N LYS A 85 -17.03 -19.60 17.66
CA LYS A 85 -15.62 -19.77 17.34
C LYS A 85 -15.35 -19.56 15.84
N GLU A 86 -16.16 -20.14 14.98
CA GLU A 86 -16.08 -19.96 13.52
C GLU A 86 -16.28 -18.49 13.11
N LEU A 87 -17.22 -17.78 13.74
CA LEU A 87 -17.42 -16.34 13.54
C LEU A 87 -16.21 -15.52 13.98
N GLU A 88 -15.54 -15.91 15.06
CA GLU A 88 -14.32 -15.26 15.52
C GLU A 88 -13.15 -15.47 14.55
N GLU A 89 -12.95 -16.71 14.08
CA GLU A 89 -11.96 -17.07 13.07
C GLU A 89 -12.22 -16.31 11.76
N THR A 90 -13.47 -16.31 11.28
CA THR A 90 -13.89 -15.57 10.08
C THR A 90 -13.63 -14.07 10.22
N ARG A 91 -13.92 -13.47 11.37
CA ARG A 91 -13.63 -12.05 11.62
C ARG A 91 -12.15 -11.75 11.58
N ASN A 92 -11.31 -12.65 12.08
CA ASN A 92 -9.85 -12.49 12.04
C ASN A 92 -9.32 -12.61 10.61
N GLU A 93 -9.81 -13.57 9.82
CA GLU A 93 -9.47 -13.70 8.41
C GLU A 93 -9.88 -12.46 7.60
N LEU A 94 -11.11 -11.96 7.80
CA LEU A 94 -11.58 -10.74 7.13
C LEU A 94 -10.71 -9.51 7.45
N LYS A 95 -10.21 -9.40 8.69
CA LYS A 95 -9.27 -8.34 9.06
C LYS A 95 -7.95 -8.47 8.30
N LEU A 96 -7.38 -9.67 8.23
CA LEU A 96 -6.14 -9.92 7.48
C LEU A 96 -6.32 -9.66 5.98
N GLN A 97 -7.48 -10.04 5.43
CA GLN A 97 -7.83 -9.78 4.04
C GLN A 97 -7.96 -8.26 3.78
N SER A 98 -8.62 -7.52 4.68
CA SER A 98 -8.75 -6.06 4.57
C SER A 98 -7.38 -5.36 4.56
N LEU A 99 -6.46 -5.78 5.45
CA LEU A 99 -5.09 -5.26 5.46
C LEU A 99 -4.34 -5.55 4.15
N THR A 100 -4.46 -6.78 3.64
CA THR A 100 -3.84 -7.19 2.37
C THR A 100 -4.42 -6.41 1.19
N PHE A 101 -5.74 -6.23 1.16
CA PHE A 101 -6.43 -5.47 0.12
C PHE A 101 -6.00 -4.01 0.10
N ASN A 102 -5.90 -3.36 1.27
CA ASN A 102 -5.43 -1.99 1.36
C ASN A 102 -3.99 -1.86 0.84
N HIS A 103 -3.13 -2.82 1.15
CA HIS A 103 -1.76 -2.86 0.63
C HIS A 103 -1.73 -2.98 -0.90
N GLN A 104 -2.49 -3.91 -1.48
CA GLN A 104 -2.57 -4.11 -2.92
C GLN A 104 -3.18 -2.91 -3.65
N ARG A 105 -4.20 -2.28 -3.07
CA ARG A 105 -4.83 -1.06 -3.61
C ARG A 105 -3.81 0.06 -3.69
N PHE A 106 -3.08 0.32 -2.61
CA PHE A 106 -2.01 1.31 -2.58
C PHE A 106 -0.97 1.04 -3.68
N GLU A 107 -0.45 -0.19 -3.78
CA GLU A 107 0.56 -0.54 -4.78
C GLU A 107 0.05 -0.36 -6.21
N SER A 108 -1.19 -0.76 -6.47
CA SER A 108 -1.83 -0.58 -7.77
C SER A 108 -1.93 0.90 -8.14
N SER A 109 -2.42 1.75 -7.23
CA SER A 109 -2.49 3.19 -7.44
C SER A 109 -1.10 3.82 -7.64
N PHE A 110 -0.11 3.41 -6.85
CA PHE A 110 1.27 3.87 -6.96
C PHE A 110 1.87 3.57 -8.34
N TYR A 111 1.79 2.31 -8.79
CA TYR A 111 2.36 1.92 -10.09
C TYR A 111 1.58 2.50 -11.28
N GLN A 112 0.26 2.69 -11.14
CA GLN A 112 -0.54 3.36 -12.16
C GLN A 112 -0.14 4.83 -12.31
N LEU A 113 0.02 5.56 -11.20
CA LEU A 113 0.53 6.94 -11.23
C LEU A 113 1.97 7.01 -11.76
N LEU A 114 2.84 6.05 -11.41
CA LEU A 114 4.20 5.98 -11.93
C LEU A 114 4.22 5.73 -13.45
N SER A 115 3.28 4.94 -13.97
CA SER A 115 3.09 4.75 -15.42
C SER A 115 2.63 6.05 -16.10
N LEU A 116 1.63 6.73 -15.53
CA LEU A 116 1.16 8.03 -16.01
C LEU A 116 2.28 9.09 -16.00
N TYR A 117 3.13 9.09 -14.97
CA TYR A 117 4.31 9.94 -14.89
C TYR A 117 5.26 9.72 -16.07
N LYS A 118 5.56 8.44 -16.39
CA LYS A 118 6.40 8.09 -17.53
C LYS A 118 5.77 8.48 -18.86
N GLU A 119 4.45 8.34 -18.99
CA GLU A 119 3.73 8.79 -20.19
C GLU A 119 3.79 10.30 -20.35
N ASN A 120 3.49 11.04 -19.29
CA ASN A 120 3.56 12.50 -19.30
C ASN A 120 4.97 13.00 -19.61
N LEU A 121 6.01 12.30 -19.17
CA LEU A 121 7.39 12.59 -19.58
C LEU A 121 7.57 12.38 -21.08
N ARG A 122 7.13 11.25 -21.65
CA ARG A 122 7.26 10.96 -23.09
C ARG A 122 6.52 11.98 -23.97
N GLU A 123 5.31 12.38 -23.57
CA GLU A 123 4.48 13.34 -24.28
C GLU A 123 4.96 14.80 -24.14
N LEU A 124 5.77 15.08 -23.10
CA LEU A 124 6.32 16.41 -22.86
C LEU A 124 7.04 16.89 -24.11
N SER A 125 6.62 18.04 -24.64
CA SER A 125 7.20 18.60 -25.85
C SER A 125 7.43 20.09 -25.76
N ILE A 126 8.52 20.54 -26.37
CA ILE A 126 8.97 21.93 -26.35
C ILE A 126 9.32 22.34 -27.77
N ARG A 127 8.90 23.56 -28.15
CA ARG A 127 9.28 24.15 -29.43
C ARG A 127 10.70 24.66 -29.36
N LYS A 128 11.51 24.33 -30.36
CA LYS A 128 12.87 24.83 -30.48
C LYS A 128 12.86 26.31 -30.85
N VAL A 129 13.70 27.11 -30.18
CA VAL A 129 13.83 28.53 -30.50
C VAL A 129 14.32 28.68 -31.95
N GLY A 130 13.62 29.48 -32.76
CA GLY A 130 13.97 29.71 -34.17
C GLY A 130 13.35 28.73 -35.18
N SER A 131 12.59 27.71 -34.73
CA SER A 131 11.84 26.81 -35.63
C SER A 131 10.39 26.67 -35.17
N GLN A 132 9.43 27.04 -36.02
CA GLN A 132 7.99 26.95 -35.72
C GLN A 132 7.47 25.50 -35.74
N SER A 133 8.14 24.60 -36.48
CA SER A 133 7.67 23.23 -36.74
C SER A 133 8.40 22.17 -35.89
N GLU A 134 9.65 22.41 -35.53
CA GLU A 134 10.47 21.41 -34.83
C GLU A 134 10.16 21.37 -33.33
N ARG A 135 9.72 20.20 -32.86
CA ARG A 135 9.48 19.91 -31.44
C ARG A 135 10.47 18.88 -30.92
N ILE A 136 10.98 19.14 -29.72
CA ILE A 136 11.80 18.20 -28.95
C ILE A 136 10.88 17.56 -27.93
N PHE A 137 11.02 16.25 -27.73
CA PHE A 137 10.14 15.46 -26.87
C PHE A 137 10.90 14.85 -25.69
N GLY A 138 10.19 14.46 -24.65
CA GLY A 138 10.73 13.59 -23.62
C GLY A 138 11.85 14.21 -22.79
N ILE A 139 12.80 13.36 -22.44
CA ILE A 139 14.01 13.72 -21.68
C ILE A 139 14.85 14.75 -22.45
N ASP A 140 14.88 14.68 -23.78
CA ASP A 140 15.64 15.62 -24.60
C ASP A 140 15.11 17.05 -24.50
N ALA A 141 13.79 17.20 -24.33
CA ALA A 141 13.17 18.50 -24.11
C ALA A 141 13.62 19.11 -22.78
N LEU A 142 13.70 18.31 -21.71
CA LEU A 142 14.22 18.76 -20.41
C LEU A 142 15.71 19.07 -20.46
N ASN A 143 16.50 18.27 -21.18
CA ASN A 143 17.92 18.56 -21.41
C ASN A 143 18.11 19.89 -22.17
N TYR A 144 17.31 20.13 -23.20
CA TYR A 144 17.30 21.39 -23.94
C TYR A 144 16.97 22.60 -23.04
N LEU A 145 15.96 22.49 -22.17
CA LEU A 145 15.65 23.54 -21.19
C LEU A 145 16.79 23.78 -20.22
N ASN A 146 17.40 22.72 -19.69
CA ASN A 146 18.51 22.83 -18.75
C ASN A 146 19.69 23.58 -19.37
N LYS A 147 20.06 23.26 -20.62
CA LYS A 147 21.13 23.98 -21.34
C LYS A 147 20.78 25.45 -21.54
N ARG A 148 19.58 25.73 -22.02
CA ARG A 148 19.10 27.11 -22.21
C ARG A 148 19.10 27.90 -20.90
N PHE A 149 18.75 27.27 -19.79
CA PHE A 149 18.79 27.90 -18.47
C PHE A 149 20.22 28.17 -18.02
N ASP A 150 21.12 27.20 -18.19
CA ASP A 150 22.53 27.37 -17.85
C ASP A 150 23.16 28.52 -18.66
N ASP A 151 22.87 28.60 -19.97
CA ASP A 151 23.30 29.68 -20.85
C ASP A 151 22.75 31.05 -20.42
N ALA A 152 21.45 31.12 -20.10
CA ALA A 152 20.82 32.34 -19.59
C ALA A 152 21.45 32.81 -18.28
N CYS A 153 21.87 31.86 -17.42
CA CYS A 153 22.50 32.16 -16.15
C CYS A 153 23.97 32.57 -16.27
N MET A 154 24.65 32.39 -17.41
CA MET A 154 26.07 32.75 -17.54
C MET A 154 26.34 34.24 -17.26
N GLY A 155 25.38 35.12 -17.57
CA GLY A 155 25.48 36.56 -17.29
C GLY A 155 25.11 36.95 -15.85
N LEU A 156 24.51 36.05 -15.06
CA LEU A 156 24.09 36.33 -13.69
C LEU A 156 25.28 36.26 -12.74
N ARG A 157 25.65 37.40 -12.15
CA ARG A 157 26.71 37.49 -11.15
C ARG A 157 26.32 36.67 -9.92
N ALA A 158 27.15 35.70 -9.56
CA ALA A 158 27.00 34.94 -8.33
C ALA A 158 27.13 35.87 -7.12
N PHE A 159 26.30 35.64 -6.11
CA PHE A 159 26.31 36.44 -4.89
C PHE A 159 27.18 35.74 -3.80
N SER A 160 28.09 36.50 -3.16
CA SER A 160 28.90 36.08 -2.02
C SER A 160 28.11 36.14 -0.70
N ASP A 161 28.67 35.59 0.38
CA ASP A 161 28.01 35.54 1.69
C ASP A 161 27.91 36.92 2.39
N ASP A 162 28.63 37.94 1.91
CA ASP A 162 28.75 39.28 2.53
C ASP A 162 27.88 40.35 1.82
N ILE A 163 26.71 39.98 1.30
CA ILE A 163 25.88 40.88 0.49
C ILE A 163 24.71 41.46 1.30
N SER A 164 24.39 42.74 1.05
CA SER A 164 23.23 43.42 1.64
C SER A 164 21.92 42.67 1.33
N PRO A 165 20.95 42.61 2.26
CA PRO A 165 19.64 42.00 2.02
C PRO A 165 18.97 42.49 0.72
N ALA A 166 19.12 43.77 0.37
CA ALA A 166 18.55 44.33 -0.86
C ALA A 166 19.14 43.71 -2.14
N ALA A 167 20.45 43.46 -2.17
CA ALA A 167 21.11 42.84 -3.31
C ALA A 167 20.86 41.33 -3.38
N GLN A 168 20.56 40.69 -2.24
CA GLN A 168 20.06 39.32 -2.21
C GLN A 168 18.67 39.21 -2.86
N ASP A 169 17.76 40.13 -2.52
CA ASP A 169 16.41 40.16 -3.09
C ASP A 169 16.43 40.44 -4.60
N GLU A 170 17.30 41.36 -5.05
CA GLU A 170 17.54 41.63 -6.47
C GLU A 170 18.02 40.37 -7.21
N TYR A 171 18.99 39.65 -6.64
CA TYR A 171 19.46 38.39 -7.21
C TYR A 171 18.34 37.33 -7.29
N LEU A 172 17.58 37.15 -6.21
CA LEU A 172 16.47 36.19 -6.16
C LEU A 172 15.40 36.52 -7.20
N TYR A 173 15.06 37.81 -7.34
CA TYR A 173 14.13 38.28 -8.35
C TYR A 173 14.60 37.92 -9.78
N HIS A 174 15.86 38.21 -10.11
CA HIS A 174 16.43 37.86 -11.41
C HIS A 174 16.47 36.34 -11.64
N LEU A 175 16.87 35.57 -10.63
CA LEU A 175 16.90 34.11 -10.70
C LEU A 175 15.50 33.53 -10.97
N PHE A 176 14.48 33.97 -10.22
CA PHE A 176 13.11 33.52 -10.41
C PHE A 176 12.54 33.93 -11.76
N SER A 177 12.81 35.16 -12.21
CA SER A 177 12.44 35.64 -13.55
C SER A 177 13.04 34.75 -14.65
N MET A 178 14.32 34.38 -14.52
CA MET A 178 14.97 33.46 -15.46
C MET A 178 14.38 32.05 -15.39
N ILE A 179 14.12 31.52 -14.19
CA ILE A 179 13.47 30.21 -14.04
C ILE A 179 12.12 30.20 -14.75
N GLN A 180 11.28 31.23 -14.54
CA GLN A 180 9.96 31.31 -15.16
C GLN A 180 10.02 31.48 -16.69
N SER A 181 10.99 32.24 -17.20
CA SER A 181 11.14 32.48 -18.65
C SER A 181 11.68 31.28 -19.43
N VAL A 182 12.46 30.41 -18.80
CA VAL A 182 13.02 29.20 -19.42
C VAL A 182 12.19 27.97 -19.11
N TYR A 183 11.97 27.70 -17.82
CA TYR A 183 11.19 26.56 -17.36
C TYR A 183 9.71 26.90 -17.28
N PHE A 184 9.07 27.01 -18.45
CA PHE A 184 7.61 27.10 -18.50
C PHE A 184 6.99 25.91 -17.76
N ARG A 185 5.93 26.16 -17.00
CA ARG A 185 5.30 25.16 -16.12
C ARG A 185 4.77 24.01 -16.97
N GLN A 186 5.41 22.86 -16.91
CA GLN A 186 4.88 21.61 -17.46
C GLN A 186 4.01 20.96 -16.38
N SER A 187 2.91 21.64 -16.06
CA SER A 187 2.07 21.36 -14.87
C SER A 187 1.76 19.89 -14.73
N ARG A 188 1.27 19.26 -15.80
CA ARG A 188 0.88 17.84 -15.82
C ARG A 188 2.00 16.90 -15.36
N TYR A 189 3.23 17.11 -15.83
CA TYR A 189 4.37 16.26 -15.51
C TYR A 189 4.79 16.40 -14.03
N VAL A 190 4.95 17.64 -13.55
CA VAL A 190 5.36 17.91 -12.16
C VAL A 190 4.26 17.55 -11.17
N GLU A 191 2.99 17.80 -11.51
CA GLU A 191 1.84 17.46 -10.68
C GLU A 191 1.66 15.95 -10.56
N THR A 192 1.89 15.19 -11.63
CA THR A 192 1.82 13.72 -11.54
C THR A 192 2.89 13.18 -10.58
N LEU A 193 4.12 13.73 -10.64
CA LEU A 193 5.15 13.40 -9.65
C LEU A 193 4.73 13.80 -8.24
N ALA A 194 4.22 15.02 -8.05
CA ALA A 194 3.77 15.50 -6.76
C ALA A 194 2.68 14.60 -6.18
N ASN A 195 1.72 14.16 -6.99
CA ASN A 195 0.65 13.25 -6.58
C ASN A 195 1.18 11.85 -6.19
N ILE A 196 2.23 11.34 -6.85
CA ILE A 196 2.90 10.11 -6.40
C ILE A 196 3.50 10.32 -5.01
N LEU A 197 4.16 11.47 -4.78
CA LEU A 197 4.78 11.78 -3.49
C LEU A 197 3.74 11.97 -2.39
N ILE A 198 2.62 12.63 -2.68
CA ILE A 198 1.47 12.79 -1.78
C ILE A 198 0.89 11.42 -1.44
N LEU A 199 0.65 10.55 -2.42
CA LEU A 199 0.15 9.20 -2.18
C LEU A 199 1.06 8.42 -1.22
N VAL A 200 2.38 8.50 -1.42
CA VAL A 200 3.37 7.84 -0.54
C VAL A 200 3.37 8.47 0.86
N GLU A 201 3.15 9.77 0.98
CA GLU A 201 3.15 10.46 2.28
C GLU A 201 1.89 10.17 3.09
N ASP A 202 0.72 10.18 2.44
CA ASP A 202 -0.58 10.11 3.10
C ASP A 202 -1.00 8.67 3.42
N GLU A 203 -0.69 7.70 2.54
CA GLU A 203 -1.18 6.31 2.69
C GLU A 203 -0.20 5.40 3.45
N LEU A 204 1.06 5.83 3.66
CA LEU A 204 2.05 5.02 4.39
C LEU A 204 2.40 5.66 5.73
N GLU A 205 2.18 4.92 6.82
CA GLU A 205 2.56 5.39 8.16
C GLU A 205 4.05 5.18 8.46
N SER A 206 4.66 4.12 7.92
CA SER A 206 6.04 3.76 8.20
C SER A 206 7.04 4.54 7.35
N GLU A 207 7.89 5.33 7.99
CA GLU A 207 9.00 6.05 7.32
C GLU A 207 9.94 5.11 6.54
N GLN A 208 10.16 3.88 7.02
CA GLN A 208 10.96 2.89 6.29
C GLN A 208 10.31 2.51 4.95
N ARG A 209 8.98 2.36 4.94
CA ARG A 209 8.23 2.10 3.70
C ARG A 209 8.26 3.32 2.78
N LYS A 210 8.05 4.53 3.30
CA LYS A 210 8.16 5.77 2.52
C LYS A 210 9.52 5.88 1.81
N GLN A 211 10.63 5.65 2.52
CA GLN A 211 11.97 5.64 1.93
C GLN A 211 12.12 4.58 0.83
N ALA A 212 11.52 3.39 0.98
CA ALA A 212 11.54 2.36 -0.05
C ALA A 212 10.82 2.79 -1.33
N TYR A 213 9.63 3.40 -1.23
CA TYR A 213 8.89 3.90 -2.40
C TYR A 213 9.52 5.15 -3.01
N TRP A 214 10.02 6.09 -2.21
CA TRP A 214 10.81 7.22 -2.72
C TRP A 214 12.04 6.74 -3.49
N ARG A 215 12.73 5.69 -3.01
CA ARG A 215 13.84 5.09 -3.74
C ARG A 215 13.40 4.56 -5.10
N ILE A 216 12.23 3.94 -5.20
CA ILE A 216 11.66 3.50 -6.48
C ILE A 216 11.43 4.71 -7.40
N VAL A 217 10.72 5.75 -6.93
CA VAL A 217 10.45 6.96 -7.72
C VAL A 217 11.74 7.62 -8.20
N VAL A 218 12.66 7.91 -7.27
CA VAL A 218 13.93 8.59 -7.55
C VAL A 218 14.84 7.79 -8.48
N SER A 219 14.76 6.46 -8.47
CA SER A 219 15.51 5.61 -9.41
C SER A 219 15.08 5.79 -10.86
N GLN A 220 13.84 6.22 -11.09
CA GLN A 220 13.31 6.46 -12.43
C GLN A 220 13.69 7.84 -12.97
N LEU A 221 14.15 8.76 -12.11
CA LEU A 221 14.50 10.12 -12.48
C LEU A 221 15.91 10.19 -13.06
N THR A 222 16.05 10.79 -14.24
CA THR A 222 17.33 11.18 -14.82
C THR A 222 17.91 12.43 -14.15
N ALA A 223 19.21 12.68 -14.36
CA ALA A 223 19.85 13.90 -13.85
C ALA A 223 19.19 15.19 -14.38
N TYR A 224 18.69 15.16 -15.62
CA TYR A 224 18.00 16.29 -16.25
C TYR A 224 16.65 16.56 -15.59
N GLU A 225 15.90 15.51 -15.27
CA GLU A 225 14.63 15.62 -14.54
C GLU A 225 14.84 16.14 -13.13
N VAL A 226 15.81 15.60 -12.38
CA VAL A 226 16.08 16.06 -11.01
C VAL A 226 16.50 17.54 -11.01
N LYS A 227 17.30 18.00 -11.99
CA LYS A 227 17.65 19.42 -12.14
C LYS A 227 16.42 20.29 -12.47
N TYR A 228 15.53 19.82 -13.34
CA TYR A 228 14.28 20.50 -13.65
C TYR A 228 13.37 20.62 -12.42
N ILE A 229 13.13 19.49 -11.73
CA ILE A 229 12.32 19.39 -10.51
C ILE A 229 12.87 20.30 -9.41
N TYR A 230 14.20 20.39 -9.28
CA TYR A 230 14.85 21.30 -8.34
C TYR A 230 14.45 22.76 -8.57
N TYR A 231 14.53 23.26 -9.81
CA TYR A 231 14.16 24.65 -10.11
C TYR A 231 12.64 24.89 -10.03
N GLN A 232 11.82 23.89 -10.34
CA GLN A 232 10.37 23.97 -10.13
C GLN A 232 10.04 24.09 -8.63
N ALA A 233 10.68 23.29 -7.77
CA ALA A 233 10.51 23.34 -6.32
C ALA A 233 11.03 24.65 -5.71
N LEU A 234 12.08 25.23 -6.30
CA LEU A 234 12.66 26.51 -5.89
C LEU A 234 11.72 27.68 -6.20
N ALA A 235 11.21 27.75 -7.43
CA ALA A 235 10.47 28.92 -7.91
C ALA A 235 8.96 28.90 -7.60
N SER A 236 8.36 27.72 -7.42
CA SER A 236 6.89 27.61 -7.24
C SER A 236 6.50 27.28 -5.80
N PRO A 237 5.65 28.10 -5.15
CA PRO A 237 5.18 27.85 -3.79
C PRO A 237 4.34 26.57 -3.64
N ASP A 238 3.67 26.12 -4.70
CA ASP A 238 2.71 25.00 -4.63
C ASP A 238 3.35 23.64 -4.31
N TYR A 239 4.66 23.49 -4.51
CA TYR A 239 5.37 22.20 -4.37
C TYR A 239 5.90 21.94 -2.95
N GLY A 240 5.08 22.17 -1.93
CA GLY A 240 5.43 21.96 -0.52
C GLY A 240 5.82 20.52 -0.19
N VAL A 241 5.00 19.55 -0.60
CA VAL A 241 5.26 18.11 -0.36
C VAL A 241 6.56 17.66 -1.06
N LEU A 242 6.81 18.14 -2.27
CA LEU A 242 8.07 17.86 -2.97
C LEU A 242 9.28 18.40 -2.20
N ARG A 243 9.20 19.63 -1.66
CA ARG A 243 10.27 20.21 -0.84
C ARG A 243 10.50 19.42 0.45
N ASP A 244 9.43 18.97 1.08
CA ASP A 244 9.51 18.14 2.27
C ASP A 244 10.13 16.76 1.97
N VAL A 245 9.78 16.12 0.85
CA VAL A 245 10.45 14.91 0.37
C VAL A 245 11.92 15.18 0.04
N ILE A 246 12.28 16.33 -0.56
CA ILE A 246 13.68 16.72 -0.76
C ILE A 246 14.41 16.83 0.57
N LEU A 247 13.77 17.34 1.62
CA LEU A 247 14.37 17.46 2.94
C LEU A 247 14.55 16.09 3.62
N ARG A 248 13.56 15.19 3.54
CA ARG A 248 13.52 13.92 4.28
C ARG A 248 14.11 12.71 3.54
N SER A 249 14.08 12.70 2.20
CA SER A 249 14.56 11.57 1.40
C SER A 249 16.08 11.55 1.30
N ASP A 250 16.71 10.51 1.87
CA ASP A 250 18.16 10.32 1.77
C ASP A 250 18.60 10.11 0.31
N VAL A 251 17.79 9.38 -0.45
CA VAL A 251 18.09 9.05 -1.85
C VAL A 251 18.01 10.29 -2.73
N LEU A 252 16.99 11.13 -2.56
CA LEU A 252 16.84 12.35 -3.35
C LEU A 252 17.94 13.37 -3.02
N ARG A 253 18.28 13.53 -1.73
CA ARG A 253 19.42 14.35 -1.29
C ARG A 253 20.73 13.86 -1.91
N ALA A 254 20.96 12.55 -1.90
CA ALA A 254 22.15 11.96 -2.53
C ALA A 254 22.19 12.23 -4.03
N ARG A 255 21.05 12.16 -4.74
CA ARG A 255 20.97 12.47 -6.18
C ARG A 255 21.24 13.95 -6.45
N LEU A 256 20.63 14.86 -5.70
CA LEU A 256 20.89 16.30 -5.80
C LEU A 256 22.36 16.64 -5.58
N ALA A 257 23.04 15.93 -4.66
CA ALA A 257 24.48 16.09 -4.42
C ALA A 257 25.36 15.69 -5.61
N THR A 258 24.86 14.90 -6.55
CA THR A 258 25.61 14.51 -7.76
C THR A 258 25.46 15.50 -8.92
N LEU A 259 24.48 16.40 -8.84
CA LEU A 259 24.17 17.33 -9.91
C LEU A 259 25.11 18.53 -9.95
N ASP A 260 25.29 19.05 -11.15
CA ASP A 260 25.96 20.32 -11.41
C ASP A 260 24.97 21.48 -11.29
N ILE A 261 24.66 21.82 -10.04
CA ILE A 261 23.87 23.00 -9.66
C ILE A 261 24.85 24.02 -9.07
N ARG A 262 24.81 25.26 -9.56
CA ARG A 262 25.65 26.35 -9.06
C ARG A 262 25.40 26.59 -7.57
N ASP A 263 26.45 26.93 -6.82
CA ASP A 263 26.36 27.04 -5.37
C ASP A 263 25.49 28.22 -4.90
N ASP A 264 25.46 29.32 -5.65
CA ASP A 264 24.54 30.45 -5.45
C ASP A 264 23.06 30.04 -5.59
N HIS A 265 22.74 29.14 -6.51
CA HIS A 265 21.38 28.61 -6.65
C HIS A 265 20.98 27.72 -5.46
N LYS A 266 21.93 26.98 -4.88
CA LYS A 266 21.71 26.19 -3.65
C LYS A 266 21.51 27.09 -2.43
N LYS A 267 22.28 28.18 -2.35
CA LYS A 267 22.09 29.20 -1.31
C LYS A 267 20.71 29.85 -1.42
N ALA A 268 20.28 30.21 -2.64
CA ALA A 268 18.94 30.73 -2.88
C ALA A 268 17.84 29.78 -2.36
N PHE A 269 18.00 28.47 -2.57
CA PHE A 269 17.05 27.47 -2.05
C PHE A 269 16.97 27.49 -0.52
N ASN A 270 18.12 27.60 0.15
CA ASN A 270 18.16 27.68 1.61
C ASN A 270 17.58 29.00 2.13
N ILE A 271 17.83 30.12 1.46
CA ILE A 271 17.30 31.43 1.84
C ILE A 271 15.77 31.45 1.75
N VAL A 272 15.22 30.91 0.66
CA VAL A 272 13.79 31.00 0.36
C VAL A 272 12.99 29.97 1.17
N TRP A 273 13.52 28.75 1.31
CA TRP A 273 12.76 27.62 1.88
C TRP A 273 13.35 27.05 3.17
N GLY A 274 14.51 27.53 3.64
CA GLY A 274 15.18 26.99 4.82
C GLY A 274 15.78 25.58 4.63
N ILE A 275 15.93 25.12 3.39
CA ILE A 275 16.38 23.76 3.07
C ILE A 275 17.81 23.83 2.51
N SER A 276 18.74 23.19 3.23
CA SER A 276 20.13 23.07 2.81
C SER A 276 20.33 21.89 1.84
N ILE A 277 20.80 22.18 0.64
CA ILE A 277 21.08 21.18 -0.39
C ILE A 277 22.55 20.75 -0.30
N PRO A 278 22.86 19.45 -0.31
CA PRO A 278 24.23 18.97 -0.20
C PRO A 278 25.14 19.52 -1.31
N LYS A 279 26.37 19.84 -0.92
CA LYS A 279 27.43 20.25 -1.86
C LYS A 279 27.77 19.10 -2.80
N LYS A 280 28.29 19.46 -3.98
CA LYS A 280 28.62 18.51 -5.05
C LYS A 280 29.60 17.44 -4.51
N ARG A 281 29.19 16.17 -4.49
CA ARG A 281 30.09 15.05 -4.18
C ARG A 281 31.01 14.81 -5.38
N ARG A 282 32.32 14.63 -5.16
CA ARG A 282 33.25 14.32 -6.26
C ARG A 282 32.82 12.99 -6.90
N PRO A 283 32.56 12.94 -8.21
CA PRO A 283 31.78 11.86 -8.82
C PRO A 283 32.54 10.54 -8.99
N PHE A 284 33.86 10.52 -8.79
CA PHE A 284 34.67 9.35 -9.08
C PHE A 284 35.48 8.92 -7.86
N HIS A 285 35.00 7.87 -7.20
CA HIS A 285 35.86 7.00 -6.39
C HIS A 285 36.29 5.85 -7.29
N SER A 286 37.57 5.85 -7.68
CA SER A 286 38.11 4.74 -8.45
C SER A 286 38.00 3.47 -7.62
N PRO A 287 37.53 2.34 -8.18
CA PRO A 287 37.65 1.05 -7.52
C PRO A 287 39.12 0.60 -7.42
N LEU A 288 40.04 1.28 -8.12
CA LEU A 288 41.48 1.05 -8.03
C LEU A 288 42.06 1.78 -6.81
N SER A 289 43.06 1.16 -6.19
CA SER A 289 43.82 1.80 -5.12
C SER A 289 44.46 3.11 -5.60
N SER A 290 44.64 4.05 -4.68
CA SER A 290 45.17 5.39 -4.98
C SER A 290 46.52 5.34 -5.69
N GLU A 291 47.37 4.38 -5.34
CA GLU A 291 48.66 4.15 -6.01
C GLU A 291 48.49 3.71 -7.47
N ARG A 292 47.60 2.75 -7.74
CA ARG A 292 47.31 2.29 -9.11
C ARG A 292 46.77 3.43 -9.96
N VAL A 293 45.87 4.25 -9.42
CA VAL A 293 45.34 5.45 -10.11
C VAL A 293 46.47 6.43 -10.44
N ARG A 294 47.40 6.67 -9.51
CA ARG A 294 48.54 7.57 -9.73
C ARG A 294 49.46 7.06 -10.85
N LEU A 295 49.81 5.78 -10.82
CA LEU A 295 50.66 5.15 -11.84
C LEU A 295 50.01 5.19 -13.23
N VAL A 296 48.70 4.89 -13.31
CA VAL A 296 47.95 4.96 -14.57
C VAL A 296 47.86 6.39 -15.09
N ARG A 297 47.63 7.40 -14.23
CA ARG A 297 47.64 8.81 -14.66
C ARG A 297 49.00 9.24 -15.20
N MET A 298 50.09 8.83 -14.54
CA MET A 298 51.44 9.14 -14.99
C MET A 298 51.75 8.50 -16.36
N SER A 299 51.32 7.25 -16.59
CA SER A 299 51.52 6.57 -17.88
C SER A 299 50.66 7.14 -19.01
N ILE A 300 49.46 7.64 -18.71
CA ILE A 300 48.60 8.34 -19.67
C ILE A 300 49.24 9.68 -20.05
N GLN A 301 49.63 10.50 -19.07
CA GLN A 301 50.27 11.80 -19.34
C GLN A 301 51.58 11.67 -20.13
N LYS A 302 52.36 10.61 -19.87
CA LYS A 302 53.58 10.33 -20.63
C LYS A 302 53.26 10.02 -22.10
N ARG A 303 52.26 9.16 -22.36
CA ARG A 303 51.80 8.84 -23.72
C ARG A 303 51.25 10.05 -24.46
N GLU A 304 50.48 10.91 -23.78
CA GLU A 304 49.95 12.14 -24.38
C GLU A 304 51.05 13.14 -24.75
N LYS A 305 52.10 13.26 -23.92
CA LYS A 305 53.27 14.11 -24.23
C LYS A 305 54.09 13.55 -25.40
N GLU A 306 54.30 12.23 -25.46
CA GLU A 306 55.02 11.57 -26.56
C GLU A 306 54.25 11.73 -27.89
N GLN A 307 52.92 11.60 -27.87
CA GLN A 307 52.09 11.85 -29.06
C GLN A 307 52.15 13.32 -29.50
N LYS A 308 52.14 14.27 -28.56
CA LYS A 308 52.25 15.71 -28.89
C LYS A 308 53.61 16.07 -29.50
N ASN A 309 54.69 15.44 -29.06
CA ASN A 309 56.03 15.67 -29.61
C ASN A 309 56.24 15.00 -30.98
N ASN A 310 55.55 13.90 -31.29
CA ASN A 310 55.60 13.25 -32.61
C ASN A 310 54.64 13.89 -33.65
N SER A 311 53.88 14.90 -33.25
CA SER A 311 52.92 15.61 -34.12
C SER A 311 53.41 17.00 -34.55
N ILE A 312 54.69 17.32 -34.28
CA ILE A 312 55.42 18.54 -34.67
C ILE A 312 56.53 18.12 -35.61
#